data_AF-R7V707-F1
#
_entry.id   AF-R7V707-F1
#
_cell.length_a   1.000
_cell.length_b   1.000
_cell.length_c   1.000
_cell.angle_alpha   90.00
_cell.angle_beta   90.00
_cell.angle_gamma   90.00
#
_symmetry.space_group_name_H-M   'P 1'
#
loop_
_entity.id
_entity.type
_entity.pdbx_description
1 polymer ?
#
loop_
_entity_poly.entity_id
_entity_poly.type
_entity_poly.pdbx_seq_one_letter_code
_entity_poly.pdbx_strand_id
1 'polypeptide(L)'
;MALCEIGQYLKENCHLPVYTKGKSGYISGSDLIQEDQELFTLRTGVPLQPSSQIYLHHKMKFLDKFAEKQRRCSDPLNLHPGKARTKNLRIITRDCCERLRELTGSAVKPGEKLCPTCAIRIN
;
A
#
# COMPACT_ATOMS: atom_id res chain seq x y z
N MET A 1 14.81 13.00 16.49
CA MET A 1 13.34 12.96 16.34
C MET A 1 12.89 11.52 16.47
N ALA A 2 11.90 11.23 17.32
CA ALA A 2 11.39 9.88 17.53
C ALA A 2 10.55 9.41 16.33
N LEU A 3 10.72 8.15 15.91
CA LEU A 3 9.87 7.54 14.88
C LEU A 3 8.45 7.37 15.41
N CYS A 4 7.44 7.58 14.55
CA CYS A 4 6.08 7.18 14.87
C CYS A 4 5.95 5.65 14.92
N GLU A 5 4.87 5.14 15.49
CA GLU A 5 4.61 3.71 15.67
C GLU A 5 4.82 2.91 14.37
N ILE A 6 4.29 3.43 13.25
CA ILE A 6 4.47 2.84 11.92
C ILE A 6 5.94 2.80 11.48
N GLY A 7 6.69 3.87 11.71
CA GLY A 7 8.10 3.93 11.34
C GLY A 7 8.95 2.97 12.18
N GLN A 8 8.59 2.77 13.44
CA GLN A 8 9.23 1.78 14.30
C GLN A 8 8.97 0.36 13.77
N TYR A 9 7.71 0.03 13.45
CA TYR A 9 7.33 -1.28 12.93
C TYR A 9 7.97 -1.59 11.58
N LEU A 10 7.88 -0.66 10.63
CA LEU A 10 8.42 -0.84 9.27
C LEU A 10 9.93 -0.60 9.19
N LYS A 11 10.57 -0.11 10.26
CA LYS A 11 11.97 0.34 10.27
C LYS A 11 12.25 1.40 9.21
N GLU A 12 11.30 2.31 9.01
CA GLU A 12 11.34 3.37 7.99
C GLU A 12 11.36 4.78 8.61
N ASN A 13 12.03 5.70 7.92
CA ASN A 13 12.12 7.10 8.35
C ASN A 13 10.80 7.84 8.14
N CYS A 14 10.24 8.34 9.25
CA CYS A 14 9.00 9.12 9.24
C CYS A 14 9.20 10.53 8.66
N HIS A 15 10.30 11.19 9.01
CA HIS A 15 10.47 12.65 8.85
C HIS A 15 10.89 13.10 7.44
N LEU A 16 10.63 12.28 6.42
CA LEU A 16 11.02 12.60 5.07
C LEU A 16 9.98 13.53 4.41
N PRO A 17 10.38 14.70 3.88
CA PRO A 17 9.45 15.66 3.25
C PRO A 17 8.93 15.20 1.87
N VAL A 18 9.42 14.06 1.38
CA VAL A 18 9.18 13.51 0.03
C VAL A 18 7.69 13.41 -0.31
N TYR A 19 6.84 13.07 0.67
CA TYR A 19 5.41 12.96 0.44
C TYR A 19 4.62 14.19 0.86
N THR A 20 5.09 14.96 1.86
CA THR A 20 4.29 15.94 2.58
C THR A 20 4.43 17.39 2.11
N LYS A 21 5.22 17.67 1.06
CA LYS A 21 5.46 19.04 0.55
C LYS A 21 5.85 20.03 1.68
N GLY A 22 6.65 19.55 2.64
CA GLY A 22 7.08 20.36 3.80
C GLY A 22 6.12 20.36 4.99
N LYS A 23 4.94 19.73 4.90
CA LYS A 23 4.07 19.53 6.07
C LYS A 23 4.65 18.45 6.99
N SER A 24 4.65 18.70 8.29
CA SER A 24 5.08 17.75 9.31
C SER A 24 4.01 17.68 10.39
N GLY A 25 3.78 16.50 10.95
CA GLY A 25 2.77 16.33 11.98
C GLY A 25 2.33 14.88 12.11
N TYR A 26 1.45 14.66 13.08
CA TYR A 26 0.86 13.36 13.38
C TYR A 26 -0.65 13.45 13.17
N ILE A 27 -1.22 12.32 12.79
CA ILE A 27 -2.66 12.09 12.76
C ILE A 27 -2.95 10.87 13.63
N SER A 28 -4.06 10.92 14.36
CA SER A 28 -4.51 9.80 15.17
C SER A 28 -5.18 8.76 14.29
N GLY A 29 -5.11 7.48 14.67
CA GLY A 29 -5.87 6.43 14.00
C GLY A 29 -7.38 6.72 13.99
N SER A 30 -7.89 7.34 15.05
CA SER A 30 -9.27 7.82 15.18
C SER A 30 -9.69 8.87 14.14
N ASP A 31 -8.74 9.62 13.57
CA ASP A 31 -9.04 10.66 12.58
C ASP A 31 -9.18 10.09 11.16
N LEU A 32 -8.83 8.81 10.96
CA LEU A 32 -9.03 8.09 9.71
C LEU A 32 -10.41 7.43 9.70
N ILE A 33 -11.09 7.46 8.55
CA ILE A 33 -12.30 6.66 8.35
C ILE A 33 -11.96 5.17 8.38
N GLN A 34 -12.95 4.33 8.70
CA GLN A 34 -12.76 2.88 8.82
C GLN A 34 -12.14 2.25 7.56
N GLU A 35 -12.60 2.65 6.36
CA GLU A 35 -12.06 2.14 5.10
C GLU A 35 -10.56 2.43 4.92
N ASP A 36 -10.11 3.61 5.33
CA ASP A 36 -8.71 4.01 5.30
C ASP A 36 -7.89 3.22 6.33
N GLN A 37 -8.43 2.98 7.52
CA GLN A 37 -7.77 2.16 8.54
C GLN A 37 -7.55 0.72 8.05
N GLU A 38 -8.57 0.13 7.42
CA GLU A 38 -8.50 -1.19 6.82
C GLU A 38 -7.47 -1.23 5.67
N LEU A 39 -7.53 -0.24 4.76
CA LEU A 39 -6.62 -0.14 3.63
C LEU A 39 -5.17 0.03 4.08
N PHE A 40 -4.93 0.82 5.12
CA PHE A 40 -3.63 1.00 5.73
C PHE A 40 -3.08 -0.31 6.28
N THR A 41 -3.92 -1.04 7.03
CA THR A 41 -3.58 -2.33 7.62
C THR A 41 -3.23 -3.35 6.54
N LEU A 42 -4.02 -3.43 5.46
CA LEU A 42 -3.76 -4.32 4.33
C LEU A 42 -2.44 -4.00 3.61
N ARG A 43 -2.05 -2.72 3.54
CA ARG A 43 -0.83 -2.30 2.85
C ARG A 43 0.43 -2.43 3.70
N THR A 44 0.32 -2.21 5.01
CA THR A 44 1.47 -2.18 5.93
C THR A 44 1.63 -3.45 6.75
N GLY A 45 0.55 -4.22 6.94
CA GLY A 45 0.48 -5.32 7.89
C GLY A 45 0.39 -4.87 9.36
N VAL A 46 0.25 -3.56 9.61
CA VAL A 46 0.17 -2.99 10.97
C VAL A 46 -1.29 -2.75 11.32
N PRO A 47 -1.85 -3.41 12.36
CA PRO A 47 -3.19 -3.11 12.82
C PRO A 47 -3.21 -1.72 13.46
N LEU A 48 -3.97 -0.79 12.88
CA LEU A 48 -4.13 0.54 13.44
C LEU A 48 -5.11 0.51 14.63
N GLN A 49 -4.67 1.03 15.77
CA GLN A 49 -5.54 1.32 16.89
C GLN A 49 -6.04 2.76 16.81
N PRO A 50 -7.20 3.11 17.41
CA PRO A 50 -7.67 4.49 17.46
C PRO A 50 -6.66 5.46 18.08
N SER A 51 -5.83 4.99 19.02
CA SER A 51 -4.77 5.75 19.67
C SER A 51 -3.44 5.80 18.89
N SER A 52 -3.32 5.04 17.80
CA SER A 52 -2.09 4.96 17.03
C SER A 52 -1.72 6.33 16.45
N GLN A 53 -0.48 6.75 16.70
CA GLN A 53 0.05 8.02 16.20
C GLN A 53 0.77 7.78 14.87
N ILE A 54 0.15 8.22 13.77
CA ILE A 54 0.67 8.03 12.42
C ILE A 54 1.29 9.34 11.96
N TYR A 55 2.56 9.32 11.59
CA TYR A 55 3.17 10.51 11.00
C TYR A 55 2.62 10.78 9.60
N LEU A 56 2.38 12.04 9.24
CA LEU A 56 1.76 12.44 7.97
C LEU A 56 2.48 11.86 6.74
N HIS A 57 3.79 11.64 6.81
CA HIS A 57 4.54 10.94 5.77
C HIS A 57 3.97 9.55 5.48
N HIS A 58 3.71 8.75 6.50
CA HIS A 58 3.22 7.38 6.37
C HIS A 58 1.75 7.37 5.94
N LYS A 59 0.93 8.28 6.47
CA LYS A 59 -0.44 8.50 5.97
C LYS A 59 -0.42 8.75 4.46
N MET A 60 0.40 9.69 4.00
CA MET A 60 0.48 10.00 2.57
C MET A 60 1.10 8.88 1.74
N LYS A 61 2.11 8.18 2.25
CA LYS A 61 2.78 7.08 1.57
C LYS A 61 1.83 5.90 1.34
N PHE A 62 1.10 5.51 2.38
CA PHE A 62 0.31 4.28 2.40
C PHE A 62 -1.17 4.47 2.07
N LEU A 63 -1.73 5.68 2.16
CA LEU A 63 -3.10 5.96 1.72
C LEU A 63 -3.10 6.73 0.40
N ASP A 64 -2.59 7.96 0.43
CA ASP A 64 -2.79 8.92 -0.67
C ASP A 64 -1.99 8.59 -1.93
N LYS A 65 -0.73 8.17 -1.77
CA LYS A 65 0.24 8.01 -2.89
C LYS A 65 0.59 6.56 -3.18
N PHE A 66 0.07 5.61 -2.40
CA PHE A 66 0.48 4.21 -2.50
C PHE A 66 0.31 3.70 -3.94
N ALA A 67 -0.90 3.80 -4.49
CA ALA A 67 -1.20 3.30 -5.83
C ALA A 67 -0.50 4.08 -6.95
N GLU A 68 -0.37 5.40 -6.83
CA GLU A 68 0.36 6.24 -7.79
C GLU A 68 1.83 5.80 -7.90
N LYS A 69 2.46 5.47 -6.77
CA LYS A 69 3.86 5.07 -6.69
C LYS A 69 4.14 3.66 -7.22
N GLN A 70 3.10 2.83 -7.40
CA GLN A 70 3.25 1.52 -8.04
C GLN A 70 3.48 1.71 -9.53
N ARG A 71 4.72 1.48 -9.98
CA ARG A 71 5.15 1.68 -11.38
C ARG A 71 5.36 0.39 -12.15
N ARG A 72 5.16 -0.76 -11.50
CA ARG A 72 5.41 -2.09 -12.05
C ARG A 72 4.24 -3.02 -11.71
N CYS A 73 4.05 -4.04 -12.53
CA CYS A 73 3.16 -5.15 -12.24
C CYS A 73 3.67 -5.93 -11.01
N SER A 74 2.78 -6.32 -10.10
CA SER A 74 3.09 -7.20 -8.97
C SER A 74 3.39 -8.65 -9.38
N ASP A 75 3.01 -9.04 -10.60
CA ASP A 75 3.17 -10.40 -11.16
C ASP A 75 2.76 -11.54 -10.19
N PRO A 76 1.54 -11.52 -9.65
CA PRO A 76 1.13 -12.51 -8.63
C PRO A 76 1.13 -13.96 -9.14
N LEU A 77 1.05 -14.14 -10.46
CA LEU A 77 1.02 -15.43 -11.14
C LEU A 77 2.41 -15.85 -11.67
N ASN A 78 3.46 -15.06 -11.39
CA ASN A 78 4.82 -15.28 -11.89
C ASN A 78 4.87 -15.56 -13.41
N LEU A 79 4.09 -14.81 -14.20
CA LEU A 79 3.95 -15.00 -15.65
C LEU A 79 5.10 -14.37 -16.43
N HIS A 80 5.80 -13.41 -15.83
CA HIS A 80 6.91 -12.72 -16.46
C HIS A 80 8.06 -12.50 -15.46
N PRO A 81 8.65 -13.59 -14.93
CA PRO A 81 9.72 -13.54 -13.95
C PRO A 81 10.89 -12.71 -14.47
N GLY A 82 11.38 -11.81 -13.63
CA GLY A 82 12.52 -10.93 -13.95
C GLY A 82 12.23 -9.85 -15.01
N LYS A 83 11.02 -9.79 -15.59
CA LYS A 83 10.65 -8.82 -16.62
C LYS A 83 9.59 -7.86 -16.10
N ALA A 84 10.02 -6.70 -15.63
CA ALA A 84 9.12 -5.66 -15.12
C ALA A 84 8.19 -5.13 -16.24
N ARG A 85 6.89 -5.36 -16.08
CA ARG A 85 5.86 -4.74 -16.93
C ARG A 85 5.44 -3.41 -16.32
N THR A 86 5.45 -2.34 -17.12
CA THR A 86 5.20 -0.97 -16.67
C THR A 86 4.08 -0.25 -17.44
N LYS A 87 3.63 -0.81 -18.56
CA LYS A 87 2.63 -0.20 -19.46
C LYS A 87 1.21 -0.69 -19.13
N ASN A 88 0.23 0.21 -19.26
CA ASN A 88 -1.22 -0.05 -19.14
C ASN A 88 -1.59 -0.83 -17.88
N LEU A 89 -0.99 -0.43 -16.77
CA LEU A 89 -1.17 -1.08 -15.48
C LEU A 89 -2.56 -0.78 -14.90
N ARG A 90 -3.26 -1.81 -14.46
CA ARG A 90 -4.57 -1.71 -13.78
C ARG A 90 -4.39 -1.82 -12.28
N ILE A 91 -5.11 -1.02 -11.52
CA ILE A 91 -5.07 -1.04 -10.06
C ILE A 91 -5.79 -2.29 -9.55
N ILE A 92 -5.17 -2.99 -8.60
CA ILE A 92 -5.75 -4.12 -7.87
C ILE A 92 -6.67 -3.55 -6.80
N THR A 93 -7.96 -3.88 -6.88
CA THR A 93 -8.97 -3.56 -5.86
C THR A 93 -8.90 -4.55 -4.70
N ARG A 94 -9.61 -4.26 -3.60
CA ARG A 94 -9.69 -5.18 -2.44
C ARG A 94 -10.22 -6.56 -2.85
N ASP A 95 -11.33 -6.59 -3.59
CA ASP A 95 -11.93 -7.83 -4.12
C ASP A 95 -10.94 -8.65 -4.96
N CYS A 96 -10.21 -7.98 -5.88
CA CYS A 96 -9.18 -8.65 -6.67
C CYS A 96 -8.04 -9.23 -5.81
N CYS A 97 -7.67 -8.59 -4.69
CA CYS A 97 -6.66 -9.13 -3.79
C CYS A 97 -7.12 -10.43 -3.12
N GLU A 98 -8.37 -10.50 -2.67
CA GLU A 98 -8.94 -11.69 -2.03
C GLU A 98 -8.96 -12.86 -3.01
N ARG A 99 -9.51 -12.64 -4.21
CA ARG A 99 -9.50 -13.62 -5.30
C ARG A 99 -8.09 -14.09 -5.64
N LEU A 100 -7.13 -13.17 -5.74
CA LEU A 100 -5.73 -13.51 -6.01
C LEU A 100 -5.11 -14.36 -4.89
N ARG A 101 -5.39 -14.01 -3.64
CA ARG A 101 -4.91 -14.76 -2.49
C ARG A 101 -5.46 -16.19 -2.49
N GLU A 102 -6.72 -16.38 -2.82
CA GLU A 102 -7.35 -17.70 -2.94
C GLU A 102 -6.76 -18.52 -4.10
N LEU A 103 -6.56 -17.91 -5.26
CA LEU A 103 -6.08 -18.61 -6.47
C LEU A 103 -4.59 -18.96 -6.42
N THR A 104 -3.78 -18.12 -5.78
CA THR A 104 -2.32 -18.15 -5.94
C THR A 104 -1.55 -18.18 -4.62
N GLY A 105 -2.21 -17.91 -3.50
CA GLY A 105 -1.54 -17.64 -2.22
C GLY A 105 -0.76 -16.31 -2.20
N SER A 106 -0.83 -15.49 -3.25
CA SER A 106 -0.04 -14.27 -3.37
C SER A 106 -0.51 -13.19 -2.39
N ALA A 107 0.45 -12.57 -1.69
CA ALA A 107 0.21 -11.48 -0.73
C ALA A 107 0.18 -10.09 -1.41
N VAL A 108 -0.56 -9.96 -2.51
CA VAL A 108 -0.73 -8.66 -3.18
C VAL A 108 -1.55 -7.71 -2.32
N LYS A 109 -1.29 -6.41 -2.47
CA LYS A 109 -1.90 -5.36 -1.64
C LYS A 109 -2.83 -4.49 -2.47
N PRO A 110 -3.98 -4.05 -1.92
CA PRO A 110 -4.87 -3.15 -2.66
C PRO A 110 -4.15 -1.85 -3.04
N GLY A 111 -4.33 -1.40 -4.28
CA GLY A 111 -3.56 -0.28 -4.84
C GLY A 111 -2.28 -0.68 -5.58
N GLU A 112 -1.82 -1.92 -5.43
CA GLU A 112 -0.84 -2.50 -6.35
C GLU A 112 -1.39 -2.63 -7.77
N LYS A 113 -0.55 -3.02 -8.71
CA LYS A 113 -0.90 -2.95 -10.14
C LYS A 113 -0.63 -4.25 -10.88
N LEU A 114 -1.46 -4.52 -11.87
CA LEU A 114 -1.33 -5.64 -12.79
C LEU A 114 -1.14 -5.15 -14.22
N CYS A 115 -0.27 -5.83 -14.97
CA CYS A 115 -0.23 -5.64 -16.41
C CYS A 115 -1.47 -6.29 -17.07
N PRO A 116 -1.81 -5.91 -18.31
CA PRO A 116 -2.96 -6.47 -19.02
C PRO A 116 -2.94 -8.00 -19.07
N THR A 117 -1.78 -8.62 -19.28
CA THR A 117 -1.62 -10.08 -19.33
C THR A 117 -1.99 -10.75 -18.01
N CYS A 118 -1.53 -10.21 -16.87
CA CYS A 118 -1.89 -10.76 -15.56
C CYS A 118 -3.39 -10.52 -15.28
N ALA A 119 -3.92 -9.35 -15.61
CA ALA A 119 -5.34 -9.02 -15.39
C ALA A 119 -6.29 -9.98 -16.13
N ILE A 120 -5.95 -10.38 -17.37
CA ILE A 120 -6.74 -11.34 -18.16
C ILE A 120 -6.77 -12.73 -17.53
N ARG A 121 -5.73 -13.13 -16.79
CA ARG A 121 -5.66 -14.47 -16.18
C ARG A 121 -6.44 -14.57 -14.86
N ILE A 122 -6.92 -13.44 -14.34
CA ILE A 122 -7.59 -13.34 -13.03
C ILE A 122 -9.09 -13.09 -13.21
N ASN A 123 -9.47 -12.38 -14.28
CA ASN A 123 -10.87 -12.22 -14.70
C ASN A 123 -11.43 -13.50 -15.31
#